data_AF-A0A4S4BXJ8-F1
#
_entry.id   AF-A0A4S4BXJ8-F1
#
_cell.length_a   1.000
_cell.length_b   1.000
_cell.length_c   1.000
_cell.angle_alpha   90.00
_cell.angle_beta   90.00
_cell.angle_gamma   90.00
#
_symmetry.space_group_name_H-M   'P 1'
#
loop_
_entity.id
_entity.type
_entity.pdbx_description
1 polymer ?
#
loop_
_entity_poly.entity_id
_entity_poly.type
_entity_poly.pdbx_seq_one_letter_code
_entity_poly.pdbx_strand_id
1 'polypeptide(L)'
;MANQNRVRNGGFEQSTPPGVGPFWSPIGGAVSETGVQLLGDNNGRLPAAGDSISQPLKPLEVGQIYQFQAAFSTDSASTGTIDVDITGITTRSFQGANIEASEEYVYYSFDFKATVASPTLTITNNTNSNVVIDVVSVKLANPNRIRNGGFEQSAPPALPPFWSGNGSTETGGTQLLGDNNVRLNMSENISQTLLPLQVGERYTFQAAFFTNATTGTIDIGITGITTRNFQGFKVNSSDYSYYSFDFKATVASPTLTITNNTDSDVTIDVVSVKLANLNHVRNGGFEQSTPPVLPPFWSGNGSTETGGTQLLGDNNARLNVGENISQALLPLQVGEIYRFQAAFEVSGGGTVDIGITGITTRQFKGDSMVDGNEYAYYSFDFKATVASPTLTITNNTLADVIIDVVSVKLA
;
A
#
# COMPACT_ATOMS: atom_id res chain seq x y z
N MET A 1 -14.36 -6.41 -1.96
CA MET A 1 -14.85 -5.08 -1.51
C MET A 1 -13.67 -4.12 -1.50
N ALA A 2 -13.78 -2.97 -2.15
CA ALA A 2 -12.63 -2.11 -2.42
C ALA A 2 -12.05 -1.43 -1.17
N ASN A 3 -10.73 -1.22 -1.23
CA ASN A 3 -9.94 -0.39 -0.31
C ASN A 3 -10.17 1.12 -0.55
N GLN A 4 -11.28 1.47 -1.20
CA GLN A 4 -11.59 2.83 -1.63
C GLN A 4 -11.67 3.76 -0.43
N ASN A 5 -10.98 4.90 -0.51
CA ASN A 5 -11.08 5.93 0.52
C ASN A 5 -12.53 6.44 0.64
N ARG A 6 -13.06 6.33 1.86
CA ARG A 6 -14.40 6.76 2.28
C ARG A 6 -14.40 8.22 2.70
N VAL A 7 -13.23 8.83 2.87
CA VAL A 7 -13.04 10.27 3.03
C VAL A 7 -13.02 10.93 1.65
N ARG A 8 -13.68 12.07 1.49
CA ARG A 8 -13.58 12.94 0.30
C ARG A 8 -12.57 14.03 0.59
N ASN A 9 -11.70 14.32 -0.39
CA ASN A 9 -10.70 15.38 -0.26
C ASN A 9 -9.82 15.24 1.00
N GLY A 10 -9.30 14.02 1.24
CA GLY A 10 -8.52 13.70 2.44
C GLY A 10 -7.17 14.41 2.54
N GLY A 11 -6.61 14.85 1.42
CA GLY A 11 -5.41 15.70 1.37
C GLY A 11 -5.73 17.14 0.97
N PHE A 12 -6.97 17.61 1.17
CA PHE A 12 -7.34 19.03 1.02
C PHE A 12 -7.15 19.70 -0.36
N GLU A 13 -6.69 19.00 -1.40
CA GLU A 13 -6.45 19.52 -2.76
C GLU A 13 -7.66 20.11 -3.50
N GLN A 14 -8.87 19.75 -3.08
CA GLN A 14 -10.10 20.31 -3.62
C GLN A 14 -10.64 21.46 -2.75
N SER A 15 -9.85 21.91 -1.77
CA SER A 15 -10.18 23.05 -0.93
C SER A 15 -9.76 24.35 -1.59
N THR A 16 -10.35 25.46 -1.14
CA THR A 16 -9.95 26.80 -1.59
C THR A 16 -9.49 27.58 -0.36
N PRO A 17 -8.18 27.55 -0.04
CA PRO A 17 -7.62 28.30 1.09
C PRO A 17 -8.13 29.74 1.15
N PRO A 18 -8.54 30.23 2.34
CA PRO A 18 -8.41 29.59 3.64
C PRO A 18 -9.53 28.57 3.98
N GLY A 19 -10.49 28.29 3.10
CA GLY A 19 -11.63 27.42 3.40
C GLY A 19 -11.35 25.92 3.17
N VAL A 20 -11.67 25.08 4.17
CA VAL A 20 -11.57 23.60 4.09
C VAL A 20 -12.67 22.93 3.24
N GLY A 21 -13.68 23.69 2.80
CA GLY A 21 -14.78 23.19 1.96
C GLY A 21 -14.29 22.76 0.58
N PRO A 22 -15.09 22.03 -0.22
CA PRO A 22 -16.53 21.87 -0.05
C PRO A 22 -16.94 20.61 0.75
N PHE A 23 -15.99 19.73 1.07
CA PHE A 23 -16.30 18.44 1.71
C PHE A 23 -16.19 18.49 3.23
N TRP A 24 -15.24 19.25 3.75
CA TRP A 24 -15.09 19.45 5.18
C TRP A 24 -15.94 20.63 5.66
N SER A 25 -16.56 20.46 6.81
CA SER A 25 -17.26 21.50 7.57
C SER A 25 -16.39 21.89 8.76
N PRO A 26 -15.92 23.15 8.84
CA PRO A 26 -15.11 23.61 9.96
C PRO A 26 -15.98 23.99 11.17
N ILE A 27 -15.40 23.85 12.35
CA ILE A 27 -15.83 24.50 13.60
C ILE A 27 -14.64 25.28 14.14
N GLY A 28 -14.88 26.49 14.61
CA GLY A 28 -13.85 27.37 15.14
C GLY A 28 -12.98 27.99 14.04
N GLY A 29 -11.67 28.05 14.28
CA GLY A 29 -10.66 28.63 13.39
C GLY A 29 -10.11 27.70 12.31
N ALA A 30 -10.71 26.53 12.09
CA ALA A 30 -10.21 25.54 11.13
C ALA A 30 -10.17 26.08 9.69
N VAL A 31 -9.00 25.95 9.05
CA VAL A 31 -8.70 26.46 7.70
C VAL A 31 -7.94 25.43 6.87
N SER A 32 -7.86 25.62 5.56
CA SER A 32 -6.85 24.97 4.73
C SER A 32 -5.79 25.98 4.32
N GLU A 33 -4.54 25.58 4.19
CA GLU A 33 -3.43 26.44 3.77
C GLU A 33 -2.51 25.76 2.76
N THR A 34 -1.71 26.56 2.06
CA THR A 34 -0.70 26.10 1.09
C THR A 34 0.69 26.11 1.74
N GLY A 35 1.48 25.04 1.63
CA GLY A 35 2.80 25.00 2.28
C GLY A 35 3.63 23.74 2.01
N VAL A 36 4.23 23.20 3.08
CA VAL A 36 4.95 21.91 3.08
C VAL A 36 3.94 20.83 3.50
N GLN A 37 3.43 20.09 2.50
CA GLN A 37 2.45 19.02 2.70
C GLN A 37 2.96 17.69 2.12
N LEU A 38 2.37 16.59 2.57
CA LEU A 38 2.71 15.24 2.10
C LEU A 38 2.06 14.93 0.75
N LEU A 39 0.91 15.55 0.46
CA LEU A 39 0.19 15.36 -0.79
C LEU A 39 -0.21 16.71 -1.39
N GLY A 40 0.16 16.97 -2.64
CA GLY A 40 -0.31 18.12 -3.41
C GLY A 40 0.14 19.48 -2.86
N ASP A 41 -0.75 20.47 -2.95
CA ASP A 41 -0.47 21.88 -2.66
C ASP A 41 -1.11 22.38 -1.35
N ASN A 42 -2.00 21.59 -0.71
CA ASN A 42 -2.80 22.05 0.42
C ASN A 42 -2.78 21.08 1.61
N ASN A 43 -3.00 21.61 2.82
CA ASN A 43 -3.28 20.83 4.02
C ASN A 43 -4.44 21.44 4.82
N GLY A 44 -4.92 20.71 5.83
CA GLY A 44 -5.87 21.21 6.82
C GLY A 44 -5.15 21.68 8.08
N ARG A 45 -5.58 22.80 8.66
CA ARG A 45 -5.04 23.33 9.91
C ARG A 45 -6.15 23.60 10.91
N LEU A 46 -5.93 23.17 12.15
CA LEU A 46 -6.76 23.43 13.32
C LEU A 46 -5.94 24.33 14.28
N PRO A 47 -6.06 25.67 14.20
CA PRO A 47 -5.18 26.59 14.93
C PRO A 47 -5.27 26.54 16.45
N ALA A 48 -6.44 26.24 17.01
CA ALA A 48 -6.69 26.34 18.45
C ALA A 48 -7.40 25.11 19.03
N ALA A 49 -7.29 24.96 20.35
CA ALA A 49 -8.05 23.98 21.11
C ALA A 49 -9.56 24.19 20.91
N GLY A 50 -10.29 23.12 20.61
CA GLY A 50 -11.71 23.12 20.28
C GLY A 50 -12.01 23.28 18.78
N ASP A 51 -11.03 23.64 17.95
CA ASP A 51 -11.22 23.66 16.51
C ASP A 51 -11.39 22.24 15.97
N SER A 52 -12.28 22.07 15.00
CA SER A 52 -12.48 20.77 14.35
C SER A 52 -12.87 20.88 12.89
N ILE A 53 -12.66 19.79 12.17
CA ILE A 53 -13.20 19.56 10.83
C ILE A 53 -14.03 18.29 10.84
N SER A 54 -15.12 18.29 10.09
CA SER A 54 -15.99 17.12 9.96
C SER A 54 -16.47 16.91 8.54
N GLN A 55 -16.71 15.66 8.16
CA GLN A 55 -17.40 15.34 6.92
C GLN A 55 -18.18 14.03 7.02
N PRO A 56 -19.30 13.90 6.29
CA PRO A 56 -19.92 12.59 6.10
C PRO A 56 -19.02 11.70 5.25
N LEU A 57 -18.69 10.53 5.77
CA LEU A 57 -17.98 9.50 5.01
C LEU A 57 -18.88 8.96 3.90
N LYS A 58 -18.27 8.46 2.82
CA LYS A 58 -18.99 7.60 1.87
C LYS A 58 -19.57 6.40 2.64
N PRO A 59 -20.69 5.82 2.18
CA PRO A 59 -21.35 4.73 2.89
C PRO A 59 -20.39 3.60 3.28
N LEU A 60 -20.52 3.14 4.52
CA LEU A 60 -19.82 1.99 5.07
C LEU A 60 -20.77 0.80 5.13
N GLU A 61 -20.23 -0.40 5.01
CA GLU A 61 -20.97 -1.63 5.24
C GLU A 61 -20.96 -1.96 6.74
N VAL A 62 -22.15 -1.95 7.36
CA VAL A 62 -22.29 -2.27 8.78
C VAL A 62 -21.74 -3.66 9.07
N GLY A 63 -20.87 -3.76 10.07
CA GLY A 63 -20.21 -4.98 10.48
C GLY A 63 -18.84 -5.23 9.84
N GLN A 64 -18.46 -4.49 8.78
CA GLN A 64 -17.12 -4.57 8.20
C GLN A 64 -16.10 -3.79 9.04
N ILE A 65 -14.82 -4.19 8.94
CA ILE A 65 -13.70 -3.51 9.60
C ILE A 65 -13.08 -2.52 8.60
N TYR A 66 -12.95 -1.27 9.02
CA TYR A 66 -12.29 -0.20 8.28
C TYR A 66 -11.06 0.26 9.06
N GLN A 67 -10.05 0.73 8.33
CA GLN A 67 -8.89 1.40 8.90
C GLN A 67 -9.03 2.90 8.67
N PHE A 68 -8.94 3.68 9.74
CA PHE A 68 -8.65 5.11 9.68
C PHE A 68 -7.13 5.30 9.64
N GLN A 69 -6.69 6.25 8.83
CA GLN A 69 -5.32 6.77 8.85
C GLN A 69 -5.32 8.27 8.58
N ALA A 70 -4.49 9.03 9.28
CA ALA A 70 -4.20 10.43 8.97
C ALA A 70 -2.77 10.75 9.39
N ALA A 71 -2.18 11.75 8.73
CA ALA A 71 -0.90 12.32 9.09
C ALA A 71 -1.14 13.62 9.88
N PHE A 72 -0.49 13.76 11.03
CA PHE A 72 -0.58 14.94 11.88
C PHE A 72 0.80 15.55 12.12
N SER A 73 0.85 16.88 12.16
CA SER A 73 2.03 17.65 12.61
C SER A 73 1.59 18.73 13.60
N THR A 74 2.47 19.15 14.51
CA THR A 74 2.21 20.25 15.45
C THR A 74 3.43 21.14 15.59
N ASP A 75 3.24 22.43 15.90
CA ASP A 75 4.37 23.36 16.04
C ASP A 75 5.10 23.26 17.39
N SER A 76 4.65 22.39 18.31
CA SER A 76 5.21 22.10 19.66
C SER A 76 4.13 21.75 20.69
N ALA A 77 3.13 20.94 20.33
CA ALA A 77 2.11 20.54 21.30
C ALA A 77 2.77 19.82 22.49
N SER A 78 2.62 20.37 23.70
CA SER A 78 3.18 19.79 24.93
C SER A 78 2.12 19.15 25.81
N THR A 79 0.84 19.47 25.58
CA THR A 79 -0.30 18.92 26.31
C THR A 79 -1.55 18.81 25.43
N GLY A 80 -2.51 17.98 25.85
CA GLY A 80 -3.80 17.79 25.18
C GLY A 80 -3.78 16.70 24.10
N THR A 81 -4.88 16.57 23.35
CA THR A 81 -5.08 15.46 22.41
C THR A 81 -5.57 15.91 21.03
N ILE A 82 -5.34 15.09 20.02
CA ILE A 82 -6.11 15.12 18.77
C ILE A 82 -7.15 14.01 18.86
N ASP A 83 -8.42 14.38 18.82
CA ASP A 83 -9.52 13.43 18.93
C ASP A 83 -10.11 13.13 17.55
N VAL A 84 -10.17 11.85 17.21
CA VAL A 84 -10.80 11.34 15.99
C VAL A 84 -12.08 10.60 16.38
N ASP A 85 -13.19 11.16 15.96
CA ASP A 85 -14.52 10.60 16.17
C ASP A 85 -15.11 10.09 14.85
N ILE A 86 -15.70 8.90 14.90
CA ILE A 86 -16.45 8.32 13.80
C ILE A 86 -17.78 7.85 14.38
N THR A 87 -18.90 8.35 13.83
CA THR A 87 -20.24 8.08 14.38
C THR A 87 -20.46 6.60 14.67
N GLY A 88 -20.87 6.31 15.91
CA GLY A 88 -21.17 4.95 16.36
C GLY A 88 -19.94 4.13 16.78
N ILE A 89 -18.75 4.73 16.82
CA ILE A 89 -17.50 4.17 17.33
C ILE A 89 -17.04 5.01 18.52
N THR A 90 -16.34 4.40 19.47
CA THR A 90 -15.67 5.14 20.55
C THR A 90 -14.58 6.03 19.96
N THR A 91 -14.60 7.31 20.30
CA THR A 91 -13.57 8.30 19.95
C THR A 91 -12.18 7.77 20.29
N ARG A 92 -11.21 8.08 19.41
CA ARG A 92 -9.79 7.78 19.62
C ARG A 92 -9.05 9.09 19.85
N SER A 93 -8.25 9.12 20.90
CA SER A 93 -7.48 10.31 21.30
C SER A 93 -5.99 10.03 21.16
N PHE A 94 -5.30 10.86 20.39
CA PHE A 94 -3.85 10.81 20.22
C PHE A 94 -3.21 11.94 21.04
N GLN A 95 -2.18 11.64 21.82
CA GLN A 95 -1.53 12.65 22.66
C GLN A 95 -0.74 13.63 21.79
N GLY A 96 -1.02 14.94 21.91
CA GLY A 96 -0.32 15.97 21.14
C GLY A 96 1.19 15.97 21.40
N ALA A 97 1.60 15.65 22.63
CA ALA A 97 3.01 15.56 23.05
C ALA A 97 3.81 14.47 22.33
N ASN A 98 3.15 13.52 21.67
CA ASN A 98 3.80 12.44 20.91
C ASN A 98 3.86 12.73 19.41
N ILE A 99 3.46 13.93 18.98
CA ILE A 99 3.53 14.35 17.58
C ILE A 99 4.77 15.22 17.46
N GLU A 100 5.69 14.82 16.58
CA GLU A 100 6.96 15.51 16.43
C GLU A 100 6.76 16.98 16.04
N ALA A 101 7.64 17.82 16.56
CA ALA A 101 7.59 19.25 16.39
C ALA A 101 8.71 19.69 15.45
N SER A 102 8.41 19.89 14.15
CA SER A 102 9.29 20.52 13.14
C SER A 102 8.81 20.29 11.70
N GLU A 103 7.55 20.55 11.37
CA GLU A 103 6.99 20.28 10.01
C GLU A 103 7.03 18.80 9.57
N GLU A 104 7.47 17.89 10.45
CA GLU A 104 7.43 16.45 10.23
C GLU A 104 6.03 15.91 10.57
N TYR A 105 5.53 15.02 9.72
CA TYR A 105 4.23 14.40 9.88
C TYR A 105 4.37 13.01 10.49
N VAL A 106 3.57 12.74 11.53
CA VAL A 106 3.44 11.42 12.13
C VAL A 106 2.13 10.78 11.70
N TYR A 107 2.22 9.56 11.16
CA TYR A 107 1.05 8.78 10.77
C TYR A 107 0.41 8.08 11.97
N TYR A 108 -0.88 8.33 12.16
CA TYR A 108 -1.71 7.60 13.10
C TYR A 108 -2.73 6.77 12.36
N SER A 109 -2.95 5.55 12.84
CA SER A 109 -3.95 4.65 12.28
C SER A 109 -4.60 3.79 13.34
N PHE A 110 -5.85 3.39 13.08
CA PHE A 110 -6.54 2.39 13.89
C PHE A 110 -7.65 1.71 13.07
N ASP A 111 -7.94 0.48 13.43
CA ASP A 111 -9.04 -0.27 12.86
C ASP A 111 -10.32 -0.09 13.71
N PHE A 112 -11.47 -0.02 13.05
CA PHE A 112 -12.77 0.04 13.68
C PHE A 112 -13.81 -0.78 12.90
N LYS A 113 -14.82 -1.31 13.60
CA LYS A 113 -15.94 -2.03 12.99
C LYS A 113 -17.09 -1.07 12.78
N ALA A 114 -17.50 -0.83 11.53
CA ALA A 114 -18.60 0.08 11.24
C ALA A 114 -19.91 -0.38 11.89
N THR A 115 -20.56 0.50 12.66
CA THR A 115 -21.84 0.24 13.34
C THR A 115 -23.02 0.92 12.66
N VAL A 116 -22.74 1.95 11.85
CA VAL A 116 -23.73 2.69 11.06
C VAL A 116 -23.27 2.79 9.60
N ALA A 117 -24.23 2.84 8.67
CA ALA A 117 -23.93 2.85 7.24
C ALA A 117 -23.50 4.24 6.71
N SER A 118 -23.82 5.32 7.40
CA SER A 118 -23.50 6.70 6.98
C SER A 118 -22.94 7.50 8.15
N PRO A 119 -21.70 7.19 8.59
CA PRO A 119 -21.08 7.91 9.69
C PRO A 119 -20.50 9.25 9.24
N THR A 120 -20.38 10.15 10.20
CA THR A 120 -19.56 11.36 10.10
C THR A 120 -18.20 11.08 10.73
N LEU A 121 -17.12 11.51 10.05
CA LEU A 121 -15.78 11.60 10.62
C LEU A 121 -15.57 13.03 11.11
N THR A 122 -15.11 13.18 12.35
CA THR A 122 -14.71 14.46 12.94
C THR A 122 -13.31 14.34 13.50
N ILE A 123 -12.44 15.31 13.21
CA ILE A 123 -11.11 15.45 13.80
C ILE A 123 -11.08 16.76 14.58
N THR A 124 -10.76 16.68 15.87
CA THR A 124 -10.76 17.82 16.80
C THR A 124 -9.38 18.02 17.38
N ASN A 125 -8.90 19.26 17.36
CA ASN A 125 -7.70 19.66 18.07
C ASN A 125 -8.07 20.04 19.51
N ASN A 126 -7.64 19.25 20.49
CA ASN A 126 -7.71 19.55 21.92
C ASN A 126 -6.32 19.76 22.52
N THR A 127 -5.31 20.03 21.69
CA THR A 127 -3.94 20.34 22.11
C THR A 127 -3.78 21.83 22.42
N ASN A 128 -2.67 22.19 23.08
CA ASN A 128 -2.30 23.58 23.33
C ASN A 128 -1.54 24.25 22.17
N SER A 129 -1.48 23.62 21.01
CA SER A 129 -0.83 24.15 19.80
C SER A 129 -1.76 24.02 18.59
N ASN A 130 -1.34 24.54 17.44
CA ASN A 130 -1.99 24.20 16.17
C ASN A 130 -1.69 22.75 15.80
N VAL A 131 -2.62 22.17 15.05
CA VAL A 131 -2.49 20.85 14.43
C VAL A 131 -2.62 21.03 12.93
N VAL A 132 -1.64 20.53 12.18
CA VAL A 132 -1.69 20.40 10.73
C VAL A 132 -2.05 18.95 10.41
N ILE A 133 -2.93 18.76 9.42
CA ILE A 133 -3.54 17.50 9.05
C ILE A 133 -3.37 17.30 7.55
N ASP A 134 -2.88 16.13 7.17
CA ASP A 134 -2.84 15.72 5.77
C ASP A 134 -3.13 14.21 5.63
N VAL A 135 -3.39 13.76 4.39
CA VAL A 135 -3.53 12.35 3.99
C VAL A 135 -4.59 11.60 4.82
N VAL A 136 -5.76 12.21 5.01
CA VAL A 136 -6.85 11.56 5.76
C VAL A 136 -7.52 10.48 4.91
N SER A 137 -7.58 9.27 5.46
CA SER A 137 -8.26 8.15 4.82
C SER A 137 -9.03 7.27 5.79
N VAL A 138 -10.13 6.75 5.30
CA VAL A 138 -10.88 5.65 5.91
C VAL A 138 -11.10 4.64 4.81
N LYS A 139 -10.46 3.47 4.92
CA LYS A 139 -10.52 2.44 3.88
C LYS A 139 -11.00 1.13 4.48
N LEU A 140 -11.59 0.26 3.68
CA LEU A 140 -11.92 -1.08 4.15
C LEU A 140 -10.61 -1.76 4.56
N ALA A 141 -10.50 -2.22 5.81
CA ALA A 141 -9.28 -2.86 6.25
C ALA A 141 -8.98 -4.06 5.34
N ASN A 142 -7.70 -4.27 5.02
CA ASN A 142 -7.23 -5.52 4.44
C ASN A 142 -6.61 -6.37 5.56
N PRO A 143 -7.44 -6.95 6.44
CA PRO A 143 -6.95 -7.60 7.65
C PRO A 143 -6.07 -8.78 7.27
N ASN A 144 -4.99 -8.94 8.04
CA ASN A 144 -4.20 -10.14 7.97
C ASN A 144 -5.09 -11.35 8.35
N ARG A 145 -5.07 -12.40 7.53
CA ARG A 145 -5.79 -13.65 7.76
C ARG A 145 -4.99 -14.61 8.64
N ILE A 146 -3.77 -14.22 9.01
CA ILE A 146 -2.91 -14.83 10.02
C ILE A 146 -3.18 -14.16 11.37
N ARG A 147 -3.31 -14.96 12.43
CA ARG A 147 -3.20 -14.43 13.80
C ARG A 147 -1.77 -14.59 14.27
N ASN A 148 -1.32 -13.62 15.07
CA ASN A 148 0.03 -13.60 15.63
C ASN A 148 1.14 -13.84 14.59
N GLY A 149 1.08 -13.11 13.47
CA GLY A 149 2.03 -13.28 12.36
C GLY A 149 3.46 -12.83 12.66
N GLY A 150 3.64 -11.95 13.64
CA GLY A 150 4.95 -11.58 14.21
C GLY A 150 5.28 -12.32 15.51
N PHE A 151 4.52 -13.36 15.88
CA PHE A 151 4.83 -14.23 17.02
C PHE A 151 4.84 -13.62 18.44
N GLU A 152 4.66 -12.31 18.59
CA GLU A 152 4.63 -11.56 19.86
C GLU A 152 3.63 -12.06 20.93
N GLN A 153 2.58 -12.77 20.54
CA GLN A 153 1.58 -13.31 21.46
C GLN A 153 1.81 -14.77 21.85
N SER A 154 2.92 -15.35 21.39
CA SER A 154 3.39 -16.67 21.78
C SER A 154 4.40 -16.51 22.92
N ALA A 155 4.46 -17.48 23.84
CA ALA A 155 5.40 -17.45 24.94
C ALA A 155 6.62 -18.32 24.59
N PRO A 156 7.82 -17.75 24.36
CA PRO A 156 9.00 -18.54 24.03
C PRO A 156 9.31 -19.64 25.06
N PRO A 157 9.67 -20.86 24.63
CA PRO A 157 9.92 -21.29 23.24
C PRO A 157 8.70 -21.85 22.49
N ALA A 158 7.47 -21.64 22.99
CA ALA A 158 6.28 -22.33 22.55
C ALA A 158 5.49 -21.58 21.45
N LEU A 159 5.11 -22.30 20.39
CA LEU A 159 4.24 -21.81 19.30
C LEU A 159 2.78 -21.48 19.72
N PRO A 160 2.10 -22.26 20.59
CA PRO A 160 0.71 -22.00 20.96
C PRO A 160 0.47 -20.60 21.56
N PRO A 161 -0.76 -20.05 21.47
CA PRO A 161 -2.00 -20.74 21.09
C PRO A 161 -2.38 -20.63 19.60
N PHE A 162 -1.69 -19.81 18.82
CA PHE A 162 -2.08 -19.49 17.42
C PHE A 162 -1.43 -20.40 16.39
N TRP A 163 -0.18 -20.78 16.66
CA TRP A 163 0.62 -21.65 15.82
C TRP A 163 0.74 -23.03 16.45
N SER A 164 0.88 -24.05 15.61
CA SER A 164 1.16 -25.43 15.99
C SER A 164 2.27 -25.98 15.11
N GLY A 165 2.90 -27.09 15.49
CA GLY A 165 4.03 -27.66 14.77
C GLY A 165 5.11 -28.13 15.73
N ASN A 166 6.28 -28.44 15.18
CA ASN A 166 7.46 -28.87 15.94
C ASN A 166 8.61 -27.85 15.93
N GLY A 167 8.39 -26.67 15.31
CA GLY A 167 9.29 -25.52 15.48
C GLY A 167 9.21 -24.88 16.87
N SER A 168 9.98 -23.81 17.07
CA SER A 168 10.01 -23.06 18.33
C SER A 168 10.01 -21.55 18.09
N THR A 169 9.47 -20.79 19.03
CA THR A 169 9.65 -19.32 19.03
C THR A 169 10.92 -18.95 19.80
N GLU A 170 11.64 -17.93 19.37
CA GLU A 170 12.81 -17.40 20.09
C GLU A 170 12.60 -15.92 20.39
N THR A 171 13.34 -15.38 21.38
CA THR A 171 13.27 -13.97 21.79
C THR A 171 14.66 -13.34 21.81
N GLY A 172 14.74 -12.06 21.48
CA GLY A 172 15.99 -11.29 21.37
C GLY A 172 16.75 -11.58 20.07
N GLY A 173 17.36 -10.56 19.46
CA GLY A 173 18.04 -10.68 18.16
C GLY A 173 17.75 -9.52 17.21
N THR A 174 17.71 -9.83 15.90
CA THR A 174 17.49 -8.89 14.77
C THR A 174 16.08 -9.02 14.16
N GLN A 175 15.06 -9.29 15.00
CA GLN A 175 13.66 -9.41 14.59
C GLN A 175 13.17 -8.16 13.84
N LEU A 176 12.23 -8.32 12.92
CA LEU A 176 11.64 -7.22 12.17
C LEU A 176 10.45 -6.60 12.90
N LEU A 177 9.70 -7.38 13.69
CA LEU A 177 8.54 -6.90 14.42
C LEU A 177 8.54 -7.42 15.85
N GLY A 178 8.69 -6.52 16.82
CA GLY A 178 8.68 -6.88 18.24
C GLY A 178 9.91 -7.67 18.66
N ASP A 179 9.77 -8.50 19.69
CA ASP A 179 10.89 -9.18 20.35
C ASP A 179 11.00 -10.67 19.97
N ASN A 180 9.98 -11.25 19.34
CA ASN A 180 9.89 -12.68 19.08
C ASN A 180 9.94 -13.02 17.58
N ASN A 181 10.38 -14.24 17.27
CA ASN A 181 10.29 -14.83 15.93
C ASN A 181 10.02 -16.33 16.05
N VAL A 182 10.00 -17.04 14.92
CA VAL A 182 10.06 -18.51 14.90
C VAL A 182 11.36 -18.99 14.29
N ARG A 183 11.96 -20.01 14.90
CA ARG A 183 13.01 -20.83 14.31
C ARG A 183 12.49 -22.21 13.97
N LEU A 184 12.79 -22.66 12.76
CA LEU A 184 12.60 -24.02 12.29
C LEU A 184 13.97 -24.65 12.06
N ASN A 185 14.30 -25.70 12.81
CA ASN A 185 15.41 -26.58 12.45
C ASN A 185 15.06 -27.40 11.19
N MET A 186 16.05 -28.09 10.65
CA MET A 186 15.84 -28.98 9.50
C MET A 186 14.68 -29.96 9.74
N SER A 187 13.77 -30.07 8.77
CA SER A 187 12.55 -30.88 8.79
C SER A 187 11.46 -30.44 9.78
N GLU A 188 11.61 -29.29 10.45
CA GLU A 188 10.56 -28.72 11.29
C GLU A 188 9.54 -27.90 10.48
N ASN A 189 8.36 -27.72 11.05
CA ASN A 189 7.28 -26.95 10.47
C ASN A 189 6.48 -26.18 11.53
N ILE A 190 5.80 -25.14 11.06
CA ILE A 190 4.70 -24.47 11.75
C ILE A 190 3.44 -24.47 10.89
N SER A 191 2.28 -24.46 11.52
CA SER A 191 1.00 -24.36 10.86
C SER A 191 -0.05 -23.61 11.67
N GLN A 192 -1.00 -23.00 10.96
CA GLN A 192 -2.15 -22.31 11.53
C GLN A 192 -3.32 -22.37 10.54
N THR A 193 -4.53 -22.57 11.05
CA THR A 193 -5.75 -22.34 10.27
C THR A 193 -5.97 -20.85 10.06
N LEU A 194 -6.06 -20.42 8.80
CA LEU A 194 -6.29 -19.02 8.47
C LEU A 194 -7.69 -18.58 8.91
N LEU A 195 -7.82 -17.29 9.22
CA LEU A 195 -9.14 -16.65 9.25
C LEU A 195 -9.85 -16.88 7.90
N PRO A 196 -11.19 -16.98 7.89
CA PRO A 196 -11.92 -17.37 6.68
C PRO A 196 -11.56 -16.54 5.44
N LEU A 197 -11.32 -17.25 4.33
CA LEU A 197 -11.10 -16.70 3.01
C LEU A 197 -12.38 -16.82 2.17
N GLN A 198 -12.54 -15.93 1.20
CA GLN A 198 -13.59 -16.03 0.20
C GLN A 198 -13.11 -16.92 -0.94
N VAL A 199 -13.79 -18.05 -1.17
CA VAL A 199 -13.45 -18.97 -2.27
C VAL A 199 -13.59 -18.23 -3.61
N GLY A 200 -12.56 -18.33 -4.44
CA GLY A 200 -12.49 -17.65 -5.72
C GLY A 200 -11.70 -16.34 -5.71
N GLU A 201 -11.53 -15.70 -4.55
CA GLU A 201 -10.73 -14.48 -4.41
C GLU A 201 -9.23 -14.79 -4.42
N ARG A 202 -8.42 -13.78 -4.77
CA ARG A 202 -6.95 -13.86 -4.76
C ARG A 202 -6.38 -13.21 -3.51
N TYR A 203 -5.41 -13.87 -2.89
CA TYR A 203 -4.73 -13.43 -1.68
C TYR A 203 -3.22 -13.45 -1.91
N THR A 204 -2.50 -12.55 -1.24
CA THR A 204 -1.04 -12.51 -1.22
C THR A 204 -0.57 -13.12 0.10
N PHE A 205 0.21 -14.19 0.02
CA PHE A 205 1.05 -14.64 1.13
C PHE A 205 2.34 -13.81 1.14
N GLN A 206 2.80 -13.44 2.32
CA GLN A 206 4.12 -12.86 2.52
C GLN A 206 4.69 -13.32 3.86
N ALA A 207 5.98 -13.62 3.91
CA ALA A 207 6.73 -13.85 5.13
C ALA A 207 8.16 -13.34 4.98
N ALA A 208 8.79 -12.92 6.07
CA ALA A 208 10.21 -12.63 6.11
C ALA A 208 10.97 -13.89 6.53
N PHE A 209 12.00 -14.24 5.76
CA PHE A 209 12.88 -15.38 6.04
C PHE A 209 14.32 -14.91 6.20
N PHE A 210 15.03 -15.58 7.10
CA PHE A 210 16.48 -15.53 7.26
C PHE A 210 17.01 -16.97 7.36
N THR A 211 18.05 -17.30 6.62
CA THR A 211 18.72 -18.60 6.72
C THR A 211 20.13 -18.56 6.12
N ASN A 212 21.02 -19.41 6.65
CA ASN A 212 22.35 -19.66 6.09
C ASN A 212 22.39 -20.92 5.21
N ALA A 213 21.23 -21.42 4.78
CA ALA A 213 21.12 -22.62 3.97
C ALA A 213 21.89 -22.52 2.66
N THR A 214 22.57 -23.61 2.28
CA THR A 214 23.25 -23.74 0.98
C THR A 214 22.51 -24.66 0.02
N THR A 215 21.56 -25.45 0.53
CA THR A 215 20.73 -26.38 -0.27
C THR A 215 19.32 -26.53 0.31
N GLY A 216 18.42 -27.19 -0.44
CA GLY A 216 17.06 -27.48 -0.01
C GLY A 216 16.09 -26.29 -0.14
N THR A 217 14.89 -26.42 0.45
CA THR A 217 13.79 -25.47 0.24
C THR A 217 13.03 -25.10 1.51
N ILE A 218 12.45 -23.90 1.53
CA ILE A 218 11.40 -23.50 2.46
C ILE A 218 10.07 -23.69 1.73
N ASP A 219 9.22 -24.58 2.25
CA ASP A 219 7.99 -24.99 1.59
C ASP A 219 6.77 -24.35 2.26
N ILE A 220 5.97 -23.66 1.45
CA ILE A 220 4.74 -22.98 1.87
C ILE A 220 3.54 -23.72 1.30
N GLY A 221 2.88 -24.48 2.17
CA GLY A 221 1.62 -25.16 1.89
C GLY A 221 0.44 -24.33 2.35
N ILE A 222 -0.56 -24.13 1.49
CA ILE A 222 -1.88 -23.62 1.90
C ILE A 222 -2.91 -24.60 1.37
N THR A 223 -3.85 -25.04 2.22
CA THR A 223 -4.84 -26.06 1.83
C THR A 223 -5.56 -25.69 0.53
N GLY A 224 -5.58 -26.62 -0.42
CA GLY A 224 -6.29 -26.47 -1.68
C GLY A 224 -5.55 -25.67 -2.76
N ILE A 225 -4.30 -25.27 -2.52
CA ILE A 225 -3.41 -24.74 -3.56
C ILE A 225 -2.12 -25.57 -3.65
N THR A 226 -1.42 -25.48 -4.78
CA THR A 226 -0.10 -26.10 -4.95
C THR A 226 0.89 -25.45 -3.99
N THR A 227 1.66 -26.28 -3.29
CA THR A 227 2.80 -25.86 -2.47
C THR A 227 3.75 -24.98 -3.27
N ARG A 228 4.22 -23.89 -2.66
CA ARG A 228 5.29 -23.04 -3.20
C ARG A 228 6.57 -23.34 -2.46
N ASN A 229 7.69 -23.31 -3.17
CA ASN A 229 8.99 -23.66 -2.61
C ASN A 229 9.94 -22.50 -2.90
N PHE A 230 10.56 -21.97 -1.84
CA PHE A 230 11.65 -21.01 -1.95
C PHE A 230 12.97 -21.74 -1.76
N GLN A 231 13.93 -21.52 -2.65
CA GLN A 231 15.25 -22.17 -2.55
C GLN A 231 16.04 -21.56 -1.40
N GLY A 232 16.53 -22.36 -0.46
CA GLY A 232 17.23 -21.89 0.74
C GLY A 232 18.44 -21.02 0.39
N PHE A 233 19.26 -21.45 -0.58
CA PHE A 233 20.44 -20.71 -1.05
C PHE A 233 20.14 -19.38 -1.77
N LYS A 234 18.87 -19.10 -2.08
CA LYS A 234 18.42 -17.80 -2.64
C LYS A 234 17.83 -16.89 -1.57
N VAL A 235 17.77 -17.35 -0.32
CA VAL A 235 17.43 -16.50 0.82
C VAL A 235 18.65 -15.70 1.22
N ASN A 236 18.47 -14.41 1.50
CA ASN A 236 19.55 -13.58 1.99
C ASN A 236 20.05 -14.14 3.33
N SER A 237 21.36 -14.37 3.42
CA SER A 237 22.02 -14.91 4.61
C SER A 237 22.53 -13.83 5.57
N SER A 238 22.48 -12.55 5.20
CA SER A 238 22.85 -11.44 6.08
C SER A 238 21.69 -10.91 6.89
N ASP A 239 20.49 -10.86 6.30
CA ASP A 239 19.33 -10.17 6.86
C ASP A 239 18.02 -10.84 6.45
N TYR A 240 16.94 -10.51 7.16
CA TYR A 240 15.60 -10.91 6.74
C TYR A 240 15.28 -10.39 5.34
N SER A 241 14.66 -11.25 4.53
CA SER A 241 14.13 -10.88 3.22
C SER A 241 12.69 -11.33 3.08
N TYR A 242 11.87 -10.46 2.48
CA TYR A 242 10.45 -10.75 2.26
C TYR A 242 10.25 -11.60 1.01
N TYR A 243 9.52 -12.70 1.18
CA TYR A 243 9.09 -13.58 0.12
C TYR A 243 7.58 -13.56 0.04
N SER A 244 7.05 -13.39 -1.17
CA SER A 244 5.61 -13.30 -1.37
C SER A 244 5.16 -13.97 -2.65
N PHE A 245 3.93 -14.45 -2.66
CA PHE A 245 3.26 -14.89 -3.88
C PHE A 245 1.74 -14.74 -3.75
N ASP A 246 1.08 -14.59 -4.89
CA ASP A 246 -0.36 -14.59 -4.96
C ASP A 246 -0.91 -16.01 -5.17
N PHE A 247 -2.04 -16.30 -4.54
CA PHE A 247 -2.81 -17.52 -4.73
C PHE A 247 -4.31 -17.24 -4.80
N LYS A 248 -5.06 -18.14 -5.43
CA LYS A 248 -6.52 -18.10 -5.47
C LYS A 248 -7.07 -19.05 -4.40
N ALA A 249 -7.90 -18.57 -3.50
CA ALA A 249 -8.50 -19.40 -2.46
C ALA A 249 -9.46 -20.42 -3.07
N THR A 250 -9.28 -21.69 -2.75
CA THR A 250 -10.15 -22.81 -3.22
C THR A 250 -11.01 -23.38 -2.09
N VAL A 251 -10.66 -23.08 -0.83
CA VAL A 251 -11.42 -23.45 0.37
C VAL A 251 -11.56 -22.24 1.29
N ALA A 252 -12.65 -22.19 2.07
CA ALA A 252 -12.96 -21.04 2.92
C ALA A 252 -12.15 -21.00 4.23
N SER A 253 -11.62 -22.12 4.70
CA SER A 253 -10.84 -22.19 5.94
C SER A 253 -9.58 -23.02 5.72
N PRO A 254 -8.61 -22.51 4.95
CA PRO A 254 -7.38 -23.24 4.68
C PRO A 254 -6.46 -23.25 5.89
N THR A 255 -5.59 -24.25 5.95
CA THR A 255 -4.43 -24.27 6.84
C THR A 255 -3.21 -23.82 6.06
N LEU A 256 -2.46 -22.85 6.61
CA LEU A 256 -1.11 -22.51 6.18
C LEU A 256 -0.13 -23.42 6.91
N THR A 257 0.89 -23.90 6.21
CA THR A 257 2.02 -24.66 6.74
C THR A 257 3.30 -24.12 6.12
N ILE A 258 4.31 -23.84 6.96
CA ILE A 258 5.65 -23.47 6.55
C ILE A 258 6.59 -24.57 7.04
N THR A 259 7.32 -25.20 6.13
CA THR A 259 8.23 -26.31 6.43
C THR A 259 9.64 -25.96 6.01
N ASN A 260 10.62 -26.20 6.90
CA ASN A 260 12.02 -26.06 6.57
C ASN A 260 12.57 -27.40 6.04
N ASN A 261 12.77 -27.50 4.72
CA ASN A 261 13.43 -28.61 4.05
C ASN A 261 14.83 -28.19 3.54
N THR A 262 15.45 -27.19 4.17
CA THR A 262 16.82 -26.76 3.88
C THR A 262 17.85 -27.55 4.71
N ASP A 263 19.14 -27.31 4.44
CA ASP A 263 20.27 -27.87 5.19
C ASP A 263 20.72 -27.00 6.37
N SER A 264 19.97 -25.96 6.71
CA SER A 264 20.23 -25.07 7.84
C SER A 264 18.94 -24.70 8.55
N ASP A 265 19.04 -23.93 9.62
CA ASP A 265 17.88 -23.42 10.32
C ASP A 265 17.30 -22.23 9.55
N VAL A 266 15.99 -22.06 9.68
CA VAL A 266 15.25 -20.96 9.06
C VAL A 266 14.58 -20.16 10.17
N THR A 267 14.88 -18.87 10.23
CA THR A 267 14.16 -17.93 11.08
C THR A 267 13.08 -17.24 10.27
N ILE A 268 11.89 -17.13 10.84
CA ILE A 268 10.68 -16.61 10.21
C ILE A 268 10.14 -15.48 11.08
N ASP A 269 9.83 -14.36 10.42
CA ASP A 269 9.12 -13.24 11.04
C ASP A 269 8.09 -12.67 10.05
N VAL A 270 7.14 -11.87 10.55
CA VAL A 270 6.15 -11.11 9.79
C VAL A 270 5.42 -11.96 8.74
N VAL A 271 4.65 -12.95 9.22
CA VAL A 271 3.79 -13.77 8.35
C VAL A 271 2.45 -13.09 8.10
N SER A 272 2.08 -12.95 6.83
CA SER A 272 0.80 -12.38 6.44
C SER A 272 0.15 -13.10 5.26
N VAL A 273 -1.18 -13.14 5.32
CA VAL A 273 -2.04 -13.50 4.20
C VAL A 273 -3.11 -12.44 4.10
N LYS A 274 -3.09 -11.63 3.05
CA LYS A 274 -4.02 -10.51 2.86
C LYS A 274 -4.71 -10.62 1.51
N LEU A 275 -5.89 -10.02 1.36
CA LEU A 275 -6.56 -9.98 0.05
C LEU A 275 -5.61 -9.26 -0.93
N ALA A 276 -5.37 -9.87 -2.09
CA ALA A 276 -4.37 -9.36 -3.02
C ALA A 276 -4.84 -8.04 -3.62
N ASN A 277 -3.98 -7.01 -3.58
CA ASN A 277 -4.18 -5.80 -4.38
C ASN A 277 -3.47 -5.98 -5.73
N LEU A 278 -4.12 -6.76 -6.60
CA LEU A 278 -3.56 -7.20 -7.87
C LEU A 278 -3.21 -6.01 -8.76
N ASN A 279 -2.03 -6.07 -9.39
CA ASN A 279 -1.73 -5.19 -10.50
C ASN A 279 -2.52 -5.65 -11.73
N HIS A 280 -3.33 -4.75 -12.27
CA HIS A 280 -4.10 -4.97 -13.50
C HIS A 280 -3.27 -4.72 -14.77
N VAL A 281 -2.03 -4.25 -14.62
CA VAL A 281 -1.02 -4.16 -15.67
C VAL A 281 -0.21 -5.46 -15.66
N ARG A 282 -0.06 -6.10 -16.82
CA ARG A 282 0.89 -7.21 -16.98
C ARG A 282 2.23 -6.65 -17.45
N ASN A 283 3.32 -7.25 -16.96
CA ASN A 283 4.68 -6.84 -17.28
C ASN A 283 4.93 -5.33 -17.06
N GLY A 284 4.48 -4.81 -15.91
CA GLY A 284 4.59 -3.38 -15.59
C GLY A 284 6.01 -2.85 -15.43
N GLY A 285 6.97 -3.73 -15.12
CA GLY A 285 8.40 -3.43 -15.13
C GLY A 285 9.12 -3.95 -16.37
N PHE A 286 8.40 -4.32 -17.43
CA PHE A 286 8.98 -4.69 -18.74
C PHE A 286 9.90 -5.93 -18.82
N GLU A 287 10.23 -6.58 -17.70
CA GLU A 287 11.09 -7.77 -17.59
C GLU A 287 10.74 -8.99 -18.46
N GLN A 288 9.49 -9.09 -18.93
CA GLN A 288 9.03 -10.18 -19.80
C GLN A 288 9.02 -9.80 -21.29
N SER A 289 9.46 -8.58 -21.61
CA SER A 289 9.69 -8.14 -22.98
C SER A 289 11.12 -8.53 -23.39
N THR A 290 11.38 -8.65 -24.69
CA THR A 290 12.74 -8.91 -25.21
C THR A 290 13.22 -7.63 -25.87
N PRO A 291 14.10 -6.84 -25.24
CA PRO A 291 14.58 -5.61 -25.84
C PRO A 291 15.16 -5.81 -27.26
N PRO A 292 14.86 -4.89 -28.21
CA PRO A 292 14.20 -3.61 -28.01
C PRO A 292 12.66 -3.60 -28.16
N VAL A 293 12.00 -4.77 -28.14
CA VAL A 293 10.58 -4.88 -28.50
C VAL A 293 9.62 -4.93 -27.30
N LEU A 294 8.51 -4.21 -27.39
CA LEU A 294 7.44 -4.14 -26.39
C LEU A 294 6.65 -5.46 -26.14
N PRO A 295 6.33 -6.28 -27.15
CA PRO A 295 5.53 -7.50 -26.96
C PRO A 295 6.13 -8.47 -25.92
N PRO A 296 5.32 -9.34 -25.29
CA PRO A 296 3.96 -9.73 -25.72
C PRO A 296 2.80 -8.96 -25.05
N PHE A 297 3.08 -8.14 -24.03
CA PHE A 297 2.05 -7.50 -23.21
C PHE A 297 1.76 -6.06 -23.61
N TRP A 298 2.80 -5.35 -24.04
CA TRP A 298 2.75 -3.97 -24.48
C TRP A 298 2.77 -3.89 -26.01
N SER A 299 2.13 -2.86 -26.54
CA SER A 299 2.11 -2.51 -27.96
C SER A 299 2.26 -1.01 -28.13
N GLY A 300 2.67 -0.54 -29.30
CA GLY A 300 2.92 0.87 -29.56
C GLY A 300 4.09 1.06 -30.49
N ASN A 301 4.59 2.30 -30.59
CA ASN A 301 5.78 2.64 -31.35
C ASN A 301 6.99 3.00 -30.47
N GLY A 302 6.85 2.93 -29.13
CA GLY A 302 7.99 2.97 -28.22
C GLY A 302 8.85 1.69 -28.25
N SER A 303 9.87 1.64 -27.39
CA SER A 303 10.78 0.50 -27.28
C SER A 303 11.03 0.12 -25.82
N THR A 304 11.65 -1.03 -25.59
CA THR A 304 12.24 -1.39 -24.29
C THR A 304 13.76 -1.35 -24.39
N GLU A 305 14.47 -1.08 -23.31
CA GLU A 305 15.93 -1.12 -23.26
C GLU A 305 16.43 -1.90 -22.04
N THR A 306 17.67 -2.37 -22.11
CA THR A 306 18.35 -3.12 -21.03
C THR A 306 19.52 -2.31 -20.48
N GLY A 307 19.68 -2.31 -19.16
CA GLY A 307 20.77 -1.63 -18.45
C GLY A 307 20.54 -0.12 -18.28
N GLY A 308 20.98 0.46 -17.16
CA GLY A 308 20.64 1.84 -16.78
C GLY A 308 20.31 2.01 -15.28
N THR A 309 19.45 2.98 -14.96
CA THR A 309 18.95 3.37 -13.62
C THR A 309 17.65 2.63 -13.23
N GLN A 310 17.38 1.42 -13.76
CA GLN A 310 16.10 0.70 -13.54
C GLN A 310 15.73 0.58 -12.06
N LEU A 311 14.42 0.67 -11.76
CA LEU A 311 13.90 0.44 -10.41
C LEU A 311 13.55 -1.03 -10.18
N LEU A 312 13.16 -1.76 -11.22
CA LEU A 312 12.81 -3.17 -11.12
C LEU A 312 13.42 -3.99 -12.25
N GLY A 313 14.35 -4.89 -11.90
CA GLY A 313 14.95 -5.81 -12.86
C GLY A 313 15.93 -5.13 -13.81
N ASP A 314 16.06 -5.67 -15.02
CA ASP A 314 17.09 -5.28 -15.97
C ASP A 314 16.56 -4.43 -17.15
N ASN A 315 15.24 -4.35 -17.32
CA ASN A 315 14.59 -3.68 -18.46
C ASN A 315 13.69 -2.53 -18.02
N ASN A 316 13.46 -1.59 -18.94
CA ASN A 316 12.45 -0.54 -18.81
C ASN A 316 11.83 -0.24 -20.18
N ALA A 317 10.87 0.69 -20.25
CA ALA A 317 10.38 1.23 -21.52
C ALA A 317 10.91 2.64 -21.78
N ARG A 318 11.22 2.91 -23.04
CA ARG A 318 11.67 4.21 -23.53
C ARG A 318 10.71 4.70 -24.63
N LEU A 319 10.24 5.93 -24.46
CA LEU A 319 9.44 6.64 -25.46
C LEU A 319 10.21 7.85 -25.97
N ASN A 320 10.55 7.88 -27.25
CA ASN A 320 10.99 9.10 -27.90
C ASN A 320 9.82 10.09 -28.02
N VAL A 321 10.14 11.35 -28.34
CA VAL A 321 9.13 12.40 -28.56
C VAL A 321 8.08 11.95 -29.59
N GLY A 322 6.81 11.95 -29.19
CA GLY A 322 5.66 11.54 -30.00
C GLY A 322 5.36 10.03 -30.00
N GLU A 323 6.14 9.22 -29.28
CA GLU A 323 5.89 7.79 -29.14
C GLU A 323 4.89 7.47 -28.01
N ASN A 324 4.30 6.28 -28.08
CA ASN A 324 3.39 5.76 -27.10
C ASN A 324 3.57 4.25 -26.88
N ILE A 325 3.14 3.81 -25.70
CA ILE A 325 2.90 2.40 -25.37
C ILE A 325 1.49 2.21 -24.85
N SER A 326 0.95 1.02 -25.05
CA SER A 326 -0.39 0.67 -24.62
C SER A 326 -0.53 -0.81 -24.30
N GLN A 327 -1.47 -1.12 -23.41
CA GLN A 327 -1.83 -2.48 -23.05
C GLN A 327 -3.30 -2.53 -22.63
N ALA A 328 -3.99 -3.60 -23.03
CA ALA A 328 -5.27 -3.98 -22.42
C ALA A 328 -5.04 -4.44 -20.97
N LEU A 329 -5.68 -3.74 -20.02
CA LEU A 329 -5.60 -4.09 -18.60
C LEU A 329 -6.36 -5.39 -18.33
N LEU A 330 -5.94 -6.10 -17.28
CA LEU A 330 -6.78 -7.15 -16.69
C LEU A 330 -8.12 -6.54 -16.26
N PRO A 331 -9.24 -7.29 -16.35
CA PRO A 331 -10.56 -6.73 -16.14
C PRO A 331 -10.70 -5.93 -14.84
N LEU A 332 -11.29 -4.75 -14.94
CA LEU A 332 -11.65 -3.87 -13.83
C LEU A 332 -13.13 -4.04 -13.47
N GLN A 333 -13.46 -3.82 -12.21
CA GLN A 333 -14.85 -3.74 -11.75
C GLN A 333 -15.39 -2.34 -12.06
N VAL A 334 -16.40 -2.26 -12.94
CA VAL A 334 -17.03 -0.99 -13.31
C VAL A 334 -17.65 -0.34 -12.06
N GLY A 335 -17.33 0.93 -11.85
CA GLY A 335 -17.78 1.69 -10.69
C GLY A 335 -16.76 1.77 -9.55
N GLU A 336 -15.77 0.89 -9.52
CA GLU A 336 -14.70 0.91 -8.52
C GLU A 336 -13.64 1.95 -8.86
N ILE A 337 -12.91 2.43 -7.83
CA ILE A 337 -11.79 3.35 -7.99
C ILE A 337 -10.47 2.57 -7.97
N TYR A 338 -9.65 2.83 -8.98
CA TYR A 338 -8.32 2.28 -9.15
C TYR A 338 -7.28 3.39 -9.11
N ARG A 339 -6.08 3.08 -8.65
CA ARG A 339 -4.91 3.95 -8.70
C ARG A 339 -4.02 3.50 -9.85
N PHE A 340 -3.79 4.39 -10.79
CA PHE A 340 -2.63 4.29 -11.68
C PHE A 340 -1.40 4.79 -10.92
N GLN A 341 -0.28 4.11 -11.06
CA GLN A 341 1.02 4.56 -10.60
C GLN A 341 2.09 4.06 -11.56
N ALA A 342 3.02 4.92 -11.95
CA ALA A 342 4.22 4.54 -12.71
C ALA A 342 5.41 5.39 -12.26
N ALA A 343 6.61 4.87 -12.43
CA ALA A 343 7.83 5.62 -12.28
C ALA A 343 8.25 6.20 -13.63
N PHE A 344 8.57 7.49 -13.66
CA PHE A 344 9.03 8.20 -14.85
C PHE A 344 10.37 8.87 -14.57
N GLU A 345 11.28 8.75 -15.53
CA GLU A 345 12.46 9.60 -15.68
C GLU A 345 12.26 10.42 -16.96
N VAL A 346 12.26 11.74 -16.86
CA VAL A 346 12.08 12.64 -18.00
C VAL A 346 12.86 13.92 -17.78
N SER A 347 13.28 14.58 -18.86
CA SER A 347 13.81 15.94 -18.77
C SER A 347 13.14 16.84 -19.81
N GLY A 348 12.75 18.05 -19.40
CA GLY A 348 12.27 19.08 -20.31
C GLY A 348 10.75 19.15 -20.52
N GLY A 349 10.35 20.14 -21.33
CA GLY A 349 8.96 20.63 -21.35
C GLY A 349 7.97 19.77 -22.11
N GLY A 350 6.69 20.11 -21.99
CA GLY A 350 5.58 19.34 -22.55
C GLY A 350 4.91 18.43 -21.51
N THR A 351 4.30 17.33 -21.96
CA THR A 351 3.56 16.43 -21.05
C THR A 351 3.79 14.94 -21.31
N VAL A 352 3.71 14.14 -20.25
CA VAL A 352 3.46 12.70 -20.34
C VAL A 352 1.96 12.49 -20.12
N ASP A 353 1.30 11.93 -21.13
CA ASP A 353 -0.15 11.75 -21.13
C ASP A 353 -0.51 10.30 -20.82
N ILE A 354 -1.34 10.12 -19.79
CA ILE A 354 -1.85 8.82 -19.35
C ILE A 354 -3.32 8.72 -19.71
N GLY A 355 -3.62 7.92 -20.72
CA GLY A 355 -4.98 7.57 -21.13
C GLY A 355 -5.39 6.23 -20.56
N ILE A 356 -6.60 6.13 -19.99
CA ILE A 356 -7.25 4.85 -19.72
C ILE A 356 -8.63 4.90 -20.37
N THR A 357 -9.01 3.86 -21.11
CA THR A 357 -10.29 3.87 -21.84
C THR A 357 -11.46 4.21 -20.91
N GLY A 358 -12.29 5.17 -21.34
CA GLY A 358 -13.49 5.58 -20.62
C GLY A 358 -13.24 6.57 -19.47
N ILE A 359 -12.02 7.07 -19.28
CA ILE A 359 -11.73 8.20 -18.39
C ILE A 359 -11.02 9.33 -19.15
N THR A 360 -11.06 10.54 -18.59
CA THR A 360 -10.29 11.67 -19.12
C THR A 360 -8.80 11.40 -18.97
N THR A 361 -8.05 11.60 -20.04
CA THR A 361 -6.57 11.56 -20.04
C THR A 361 -6.02 12.48 -18.96
N ARG A 362 -5.06 11.97 -18.19
CA ARG A 362 -4.29 12.78 -17.24
C ARG A 362 -2.98 13.20 -17.89
N GLN A 363 -2.58 14.43 -17.64
CA GLN A 363 -1.35 14.99 -18.20
C GLN A 363 -0.44 15.36 -17.04
N PHE A 364 0.78 14.85 -17.05
CA PHE A 364 1.82 15.25 -16.13
C PHE A 364 2.83 16.13 -16.88
N LYS A 365 3.16 17.30 -16.34
CA LYS A 365 4.08 18.25 -17.00
C LYS A 365 5.52 17.75 -16.87
N GLY A 366 6.22 17.60 -17.99
CA GLY A 366 7.61 17.13 -18.02
C GLY A 366 8.56 18.04 -17.23
N ASP A 367 8.41 19.37 -17.36
CA ASP A 367 9.22 20.36 -16.60
C ASP A 367 8.98 20.34 -15.08
N SER A 368 7.91 19.67 -14.64
CA SER A 368 7.60 19.51 -13.21
C SER A 368 7.96 18.13 -12.70
N MET A 369 8.54 17.27 -13.55
CA MET A 369 9.11 16.02 -13.13
C MET A 369 10.59 16.20 -12.77
N VAL A 370 11.10 15.37 -11.85
CA VAL A 370 12.51 15.38 -11.41
C VAL A 370 13.46 15.26 -12.60
N ASP A 371 14.67 15.79 -12.42
CA ASP A 371 15.67 15.85 -13.48
C ASP A 371 16.02 14.48 -14.06
N GLY A 372 16.49 14.48 -15.31
CA GLY A 372 16.64 13.29 -16.16
C GLY A 372 17.72 12.28 -15.75
N ASN A 373 17.95 12.09 -14.45
CA ASN A 373 18.74 10.99 -13.88
C ASN A 373 18.06 10.34 -12.67
N GLU A 374 16.83 10.73 -12.29
CA GLU A 374 16.10 10.15 -11.16
C GLU A 374 14.65 9.80 -11.54
N TYR A 375 14.20 8.62 -11.11
CA TYR A 375 12.80 8.23 -11.23
C TYR A 375 11.95 8.92 -10.15
N ALA A 376 10.80 9.46 -10.55
CA ALA A 376 9.72 9.78 -9.62
C ALA A 376 8.44 9.00 -9.91
N TYR A 377 7.70 8.71 -8.85
CA TYR A 377 6.39 8.10 -8.94
C TYR A 377 5.30 9.14 -9.16
N TYR A 378 4.52 8.91 -10.20
CA TYR A 378 3.33 9.69 -10.50
C TYR A 378 2.12 8.78 -10.39
N SER A 379 1.08 9.27 -9.73
CA SER A 379 -0.12 8.49 -9.50
C SER A 379 -1.37 9.35 -9.56
N PHE A 380 -2.49 8.71 -9.89
CA PHE A 380 -3.80 9.30 -9.75
C PHE A 380 -4.86 8.22 -9.59
N ASP A 381 -5.93 8.58 -8.91
CA ASP A 381 -7.09 7.72 -8.76
C ASP A 381 -8.08 7.98 -9.91
N PHE A 382 -8.68 6.91 -10.44
CA PHE A 382 -9.72 6.98 -11.46
C PHE A 382 -10.83 5.98 -11.18
N LYS A 383 -12.06 6.32 -11.56
CA LYS A 383 -13.21 5.41 -11.49
C LYS A 383 -13.30 4.62 -12.78
N ALA A 384 -13.27 3.30 -12.71
CA ALA A 384 -13.43 2.45 -13.88
C ALA A 384 -14.84 2.60 -14.47
N THR A 385 -14.94 2.98 -15.74
CA THR A 385 -16.21 3.14 -16.46
C THR A 385 -16.47 1.99 -17.44
N VAL A 386 -15.44 1.22 -17.77
CA VAL A 386 -15.50 0.02 -18.62
C VAL A 386 -14.75 -1.13 -17.95
N ALA A 387 -15.18 -2.37 -18.20
CA ALA A 387 -14.62 -3.55 -17.56
C ALA A 387 -13.26 -3.96 -18.15
N SER A 388 -12.98 -3.65 -19.42
CA SER A 388 -11.73 -4.03 -20.10
C SER A 388 -11.09 -2.80 -20.75
N PRO A 389 -10.53 -1.87 -19.95
CA PRO A 389 -9.91 -0.68 -20.51
C PRO A 389 -8.53 -0.96 -21.08
N THR A 390 -8.12 -0.12 -22.02
CA THR A 390 -6.74 0.00 -22.48
C THR A 390 -6.07 1.14 -21.73
N LEU A 391 -4.90 0.89 -21.16
CA LEU A 391 -3.96 1.90 -20.68
C LEU A 391 -3.06 2.31 -21.84
N THR A 392 -2.88 3.62 -22.04
CA THR A 392 -1.95 4.22 -22.99
C THR A 392 -1.10 5.26 -22.27
N ILE A 393 0.20 5.24 -22.51
CA ILE A 393 1.16 6.24 -22.05
C ILE A 393 1.78 6.86 -23.29
N THR A 394 1.70 8.18 -23.43
CA THR A 394 2.20 8.92 -24.59
C THR A 394 3.21 9.97 -24.14
N ASN A 395 4.35 10.04 -24.82
CA ASN A 395 5.35 11.08 -24.61
C ASN A 395 5.07 12.27 -25.54
N ASN A 396 4.54 13.35 -24.98
CA ASN A 396 4.39 14.66 -25.62
C ASN A 396 5.37 15.70 -25.04
N THR A 397 6.47 15.23 -24.45
CA THR A 397 7.55 16.10 -23.96
C THR A 397 8.54 16.44 -25.07
N LEU A 398 9.54 17.26 -24.75
CA LEU A 398 10.62 17.67 -25.66
C LEU A 398 11.85 16.75 -25.58
N ALA A 399 11.85 15.76 -24.69
CA ALA A 399 12.90 14.76 -24.60
C ALA A 399 12.31 13.35 -24.48
N ASP A 400 13.18 12.38 -24.30
CA ASP A 400 12.79 10.98 -24.15
C ASP A 400 12.28 10.74 -22.71
N VAL A 401 11.30 9.84 -22.59
CA VAL A 401 10.72 9.42 -21.31
C VAL A 401 11.10 7.97 -21.08
N ILE A 402 11.70 7.69 -19.92
CA ILE A 402 11.93 6.33 -19.43
C ILE A 402 10.84 5.98 -18.41
N ILE A 403 10.31 4.77 -18.50
CA ILE A 403 9.15 4.30 -17.74
C ILE A 403 9.49 2.97 -17.08
N ASP A 404 9.22 2.87 -15.79
CA ASP A 404 9.32 1.61 -15.04
C ASP A 404 8.19 1.48 -14.01
N VAL A 405 7.99 0.27 -13.48
CA VAL A 405 7.07 -0.05 -12.37
C VAL A 405 5.64 0.45 -12.60
N VAL A 406 5.10 0.17 -13.78
CA VAL A 406 3.72 0.55 -14.12
C VAL A 406 2.72 -0.34 -13.41
N SER A 407 1.76 0.29 -12.73
CA SER A 407 0.71 -0.41 -12.03
C SER A 407 -0.65 0.27 -12.10
N VAL A 408 -1.69 -0.56 -12.12
CA VAL A 408 -3.07 -0.16 -11.91
C VAL A 408 -3.63 -1.10 -10.85
N LYS A 409 -3.90 -0.57 -9.66
CA LYS A 409 -4.34 -1.36 -8.50
C LYS A 409 -5.63 -0.80 -7.93
N LEU A 410 -6.40 -1.60 -7.21
CA LEU A 410 -7.59 -1.11 -6.52
C LEU A 410 -7.15 -0.08 -5.45
N ALA A 411 -7.71 1.13 -5.50
CA ALA A 411 -7.26 2.27 -4.67
C ALA A 411 -7.77 2.20 -3.23
#